data_AF-A0A355M2S2-F1
#
_entry.id   AF-A0A355M2S2-F1
#
_cell.length_a   1.000
_cell.length_b   1.000
_cell.length_c   1.000
_cell.angle_alpha   90.00
_cell.angle_beta   90.00
_cell.angle_gamma   90.00
#
_symmetry.space_group_name_H-M   'P 1'
#
loop_
_entity.id
_entity.type
_entity.pdbx_description
1 polymer ?
#
loop_
_entity_poly.entity_id
_entity_poly.type
_entity_poly.pdbx_seq_one_letter_code
_entity_poly.pdbx_strand_id
1 'polypeptide(L)' 'MKYLIDTHILIWSLVDPGKMSTRIVEAIEGAEKVFVSSITFWEIKLYYT' A
#
# COMPACT_ATOMS: atom_id res chain seq x y z
N MET A 1 -10.17 -8.91 -8.23
CA MET A 1 -8.74 -9.33 -8.32
C MET A 1 -8.10 -9.30 -6.94
N LYS A 2 -7.01 -10.04 -6.73
CA LYS A 2 -6.25 -10.06 -5.47
C LYS A 2 -4.96 -9.27 -5.65
N TYR A 3 -4.66 -8.36 -4.74
CA TYR A 3 -3.46 -7.52 -4.81
C TYR A 3 -2.59 -7.69 -3.57
N LEU A 4 -1.27 -7.75 -3.78
CA LEU A 4 -0.27 -7.55 -2.74
C LEU A 4 0.23 -6.11 -2.87
N ILE A 5 0.12 -5.35 -1.79
CA ILE A 5 0.43 -3.92 -1.79
C ILE A 5 1.91 -3.71 -1.48
N ASP A 6 2.56 -2.85 -2.27
CA ASP A 6 3.93 -2.40 -2.04
C ASP A 6 4.03 -1.52 -0.79
N THR A 7 5.20 -1.51 -0.17
CA THR A 7 5.51 -0.69 1.00
C THR A 7 5.21 0.80 0.79
N HIS A 8 5.50 1.37 -0.39
CA HIS A 8 5.21 2.79 -0.66
C HIS A 8 3.73 3.08 -0.76
N ILE A 9 2.94 2.18 -1.37
CA ILE A 9 1.49 2.34 -1.48
C ILE A 9 0.85 2.24 -0.09
N LEU A 10 1.33 1.32 0.75
CA LEU A 10 0.88 1.24 2.13
C LEU A 10 1.18 2.54 2.89
N ILE A 11 2.42 3.06 2.81
CA ILE A 11 2.79 4.31 3.47
C ILE A 11 1.95 5.48 2.96
N TRP A 12 1.82 5.65 1.64
CA TRP A 12 1.00 6.74 1.07
C TRP A 12 -0.46 6.62 1.49
N SER A 13 -1.04 5.42 1.50
CA SER A 13 -2.43 5.23 1.94
C SER A 13 -2.69 5.66 3.40
N LEU A 14 -1.67 5.65 4.26
CA LEU A 14 -1.80 5.98 5.68
C LEU A 14 -1.37 7.42 6.00
N VAL A 15 -0.34 7.92 5.31
CA VAL A 15 0.33 9.18 5.67
C VAL A 15 -0.03 10.31 4.70
N ASP A 16 -0.17 10.02 3.42
CA ASP A 16 -0.41 11.03 2.38
C ASP A 16 -1.17 10.41 1.19
N PRO A 17 -2.50 10.17 1.34
CA PRO A 17 -3.29 9.49 0.32
C PRO A 17 -3.33 10.26 -1.02
N GLY A 18 -3.06 11.57 -0.99
CA GLY A 18 -3.03 12.41 -2.19
C GLY A 18 -1.93 12.04 -3.18
N LYS A 19 -0.94 11.25 -2.78
CA LYS A 19 0.10 10.70 -3.68
C LYS A 19 -0.38 9.49 -4.48
N MET A 20 -1.49 8.85 -4.10
CA MET A 20 -2.03 7.74 -4.86
C MET A 20 -2.85 8.26 -6.04
N SER A 21 -2.50 7.80 -7.25
CA SER A 21 -3.32 8.10 -8.43
C SER A 21 -4.71 7.46 -8.31
N THR A 22 -5.71 8.07 -8.92
CA THR A 22 -7.10 7.58 -8.94
C THR A 22 -7.20 6.11 -9.38
N ARG A 23 -6.41 5.72 -10.37
CA ARG A 23 -6.37 4.33 -10.86
C ARG A 23 -5.95 3.32 -9.79
N ILE A 24 -5.01 3.69 -8.91
CA ILE A 24 -4.55 2.82 -7.82
C ILE A 24 -5.65 2.70 -6.77
N VAL A 25 -6.29 3.81 -6.42
CA VAL A 25 -7.41 3.82 -5.48
C VAL A 25 -8.55 2.94 -5.98
N GLU A 26 -8.98 3.13 -7.22
CA GLU A 26 -10.04 2.32 -7.86
C GLU A 26 -9.68 0.83 -7.93
N ALA A 27 -8.42 0.50 -8.20
CA ALA A 27 -7.96 -0.88 -8.23
C ALA A 27 -8.00 -1.54 -6.83
N ILE A 28 -7.63 -0.80 -5.79
CA ILE A 28 -7.63 -1.29 -4.40
C ILE A 28 -9.07 -1.41 -3.88
N GLU A 29 -9.91 -0.41 -4.13
CA GLU A 29 -11.32 -0.42 -3.72
C GLU A 29 -12.15 -1.50 -4.44
N GLY A 30 -11.84 -1.77 -5.71
CA GLY A 30 -12.44 -2.86 -6.48
C GLY A 30 -11.82 -4.24 -6.24
N ALA A 31 -10.87 -4.36 -5.31
CA ALA A 31 -10.19 -5.61 -5.04
C ALA A 31 -11.07 -6.60 -4.25
N GLU A 32 -10.99 -7.87 -4.60
CA GLU A 32 -11.62 -8.94 -3.80
C GLU A 32 -10.87 -9.11 -2.47
N LYS A 33 -9.54 -8.96 -2.51
CA LYS A 33 -8.69 -9.04 -1.33
C LYS A 33 -7.40 -8.27 -1.53
N VAL A 34 -6.99 -7.61 -0.47
CA VAL A 34 -5.76 -6.83 -0.40
C VAL A 34 -4.87 -7.48 0.67
N PHE A 35 -3.62 -7.74 0.31
CA PHE A 35 -2.62 -8.33 1.18
C PHE A 35 -1.51 -7.34 1.46
N VAL A 36 -0.94 -7.42 2.66
CA VAL A 36 0.27 -6.70 3.06
C VAL A 36 1.26 -7.74 3.58
N SER A 37 2.50 -7.69 3.11
CA SER A 37 3.56 -8.58 3.56
C SER A 37 4.00 -8.21 4.98
N SER A 38 4.32 -9.20 5.82
CA SER A 38 4.96 -8.93 7.11
C SER A 38 6.35 -8.28 6.95
N ILE A 39 7.02 -8.52 5.82
CA ILE A 39 8.32 -7.93 5.48
C ILE A 39 8.19 -6.41 5.29
N THR A 40 7.05 -5.91 4.79
CA THR A 40 6.79 -4.47 4.61
C THR A 40 6.98 -3.70 5.91
N PHE A 41 6.57 -4.25 7.05
CA PHE A 41 6.78 -3.59 8.35
C PHE A 41 8.26 -3.52 8.75
N TRP A 42 9.07 -4.52 8.39
CA TRP A 42 10.52 -4.49 8.58
C TRP A 42 11.18 -3.44 7.68
N GLU A 43 10.77 -3.33 6.42
CA GLU A 43 11.26 -2.31 5.50
C GLU A 43 10.98 -0.89 6.00
N ILE A 44 9.76 -0.63 6.48
CA ILE A 44 9.39 0.66 7.09
C ILE A 44 10.31 0.98 8.27
N LYS A 45 10.56 0.01 9.14
CA LYS A 45 11.45 0.18 10.29
C LYS A 45 12.89 0.51 9.86
N LEU A 46 13.37 -0.06 8.75
CA LEU A 46 14.76 0.12 8.32
C LEU A 46 14.99 1.40 7.51
N TYR A 47 14.04 1.79 6.66
CA TYR A 47 14.22 2.87 5.69
C TYR A 47 13.54 4.18 6.08
N TYR A 48 12.55 4.15 6.98
CA TYR A 48 11.73 5.30 7.34
C TYR A 48 11.83 5.70 8.83
N THR A 49 12.69 5.02 9.61
CA THR A 49 13.04 5.40 10.99
C THR A 49 14.46 5.95 11.03
#